data_AF-A0A8H7YY20-F1
#
_entry.id   AF-A0A8H7YY20-F1
#
_cell.length_a   1.000
_cell.length_b   1.000
_cell.length_c   1.000
_cell.angle_alpha   90.00
_cell.angle_beta   90.00
_cell.angle_gamma   90.00
#
_symmetry.space_group_name_H-M   'P 1'
#
loop_
_entity.id
_entity.type
_entity.pdbx_description
1 polymer ?
#
loop_
_entity_poly.entity_id
_entity_poly.type
_entity_poly.pdbx_seq_one_letter_code
_entity_poly.pdbx_strand_id
1 'polypeptide(L)'
;MQWKSEPHASPAGTTAAAQGEEGVELDISNANVPIPHVASADLPQCPLCKENILRPGVVWFGEALPLKTVDAVQKWIDDADRIDLILVIGTTAQVFPAAGYVEDARDKGARVAVVNMDIEDIPPGGMLPGDWFFQGDASVVVPELLRDVIGDV
;
A
#
# COMPACT_ATOMS: atom_id res chain seq x y z
N MET A 1 32.78 0.34 -11.91
CA MET A 1 32.64 -0.61 -10.78
C MET A 1 31.82 -1.79 -11.28
N GLN A 2 32.41 -2.98 -11.33
CA GLN A 2 31.77 -4.20 -11.82
C GLN A 2 30.87 -4.78 -10.72
N TRP A 3 29.57 -4.80 -10.96
CA TRP A 3 28.60 -5.54 -10.15
C TRP A 3 28.65 -7.01 -10.57
N LYS A 4 29.31 -7.86 -9.79
CA LYS A 4 29.23 -9.32 -9.96
C LYS A 4 27.95 -9.80 -9.30
N SER A 5 27.01 -10.27 -10.13
CA SER A 5 25.82 -10.99 -9.69
C SER A 5 26.18 -12.45 -9.46
N GLU A 6 26.39 -12.84 -8.20
CA GLU A 6 26.32 -14.24 -7.79
C GLU A 6 24.88 -14.55 -7.35
N PRO A 7 24.33 -15.71 -7.74
CA PRO A 7 22.97 -16.10 -7.34
C PRO A 7 23.01 -16.54 -5.87
N HIS A 8 22.62 -15.66 -4.96
CA HIS A 8 22.27 -16.08 -3.61
C HIS A 8 20.97 -16.89 -3.68
N ALA A 9 21.10 -18.22 -3.66
CA ALA A 9 20.01 -19.11 -3.31
C ALA A 9 19.57 -18.75 -1.89
N SER A 10 18.40 -18.11 -1.79
CA SER A 10 17.74 -17.87 -0.50
C SER A 10 17.44 -19.24 0.12
N PRO A 11 17.94 -19.56 1.31
CA PRO A 11 17.48 -20.76 2.00
C PRO A 11 15.98 -20.54 2.24
N ALA A 12 15.16 -21.51 1.83
CA ALA A 12 13.72 -21.50 2.03
C ALA A 12 13.45 -21.14 3.50
N GLY A 13 12.97 -19.91 3.71
CA GLY A 13 12.50 -19.49 5.01
C GLY A 13 11.30 -20.35 5.31
N THR A 14 11.41 -21.23 6.29
CA THR A 14 10.24 -21.88 6.88
C THR A 14 9.40 -20.76 7.46
N THR A 15 8.41 -20.29 6.71
CA THR A 15 7.30 -19.52 7.27
C THR A 15 6.67 -20.42 8.32
N ALA A 16 6.92 -20.12 9.59
CA ALA A 16 6.04 -20.55 10.66
C ALA A 16 4.72 -19.78 10.48
N ALA A 17 3.96 -20.17 9.46
CA ALA A 17 2.53 -19.93 9.43
C ALA A 17 2.01 -20.51 10.74
N ALA A 18 1.21 -19.74 11.46
CA ALA A 18 0.56 -20.21 12.67
C ALA A 18 -0.23 -21.48 12.31
N GLN A 19 0.30 -22.64 12.69
CA GLN A 19 -0.32 -23.93 12.38
C GLN A 19 -1.49 -24.11 13.34
N GLY A 20 -2.66 -23.64 12.92
CA GLY A 20 -3.91 -24.25 13.33
C GLY A 20 -3.95 -25.70 12.82
N GLU A 21 -4.79 -26.54 13.44
CA GLU A 21 -5.06 -27.90 12.98
C GLU A 21 -5.21 -27.92 11.45
N GLU A 22 -4.31 -28.64 10.78
CA GLU A 22 -4.22 -28.89 9.33
C GLU A 22 -4.92 -27.87 8.39
N GLY A 23 -4.17 -26.85 7.95
CA GLY A 23 -4.39 -26.21 6.64
C GLY A 23 -5.52 -25.19 6.52
N VAL A 24 -6.16 -24.77 7.62
CA VAL A 24 -7.15 -23.69 7.58
C VAL A 24 -6.47 -22.33 7.75
N GLU A 25 -6.57 -21.48 6.73
CA GLU A 25 -6.17 -20.08 6.81
C GLU A 25 -7.01 -19.35 7.86
N LEU A 26 -6.37 -18.79 8.88
CA LEU A 26 -7.05 -18.04 9.92
C LEU A 26 -7.49 -16.70 9.37
N ASP A 27 -8.77 -16.38 9.52
CA ASP A 27 -9.26 -15.02 9.31
C ASP A 27 -8.78 -14.12 10.46
N ILE A 28 -7.57 -13.58 10.30
CA ILE A 28 -6.94 -12.68 11.28
C ILE A 28 -7.66 -11.33 11.41
N SER A 29 -8.64 -11.03 10.55
CA SER A 29 -9.43 -9.80 10.63
C SER A 29 -10.64 -9.93 11.57
N ASN A 30 -11.06 -11.14 11.89
CA ASN A 30 -12.17 -11.39 12.81
C ASN A 30 -11.68 -11.52 14.26
N ALA A 31 -12.06 -10.54 15.09
CA ALA A 31 -11.65 -10.48 16.50
C ALA A 31 -12.10 -11.69 17.35
N ASN A 32 -13.04 -12.51 16.88
CA ASN A 32 -13.49 -13.73 17.57
C ASN A 32 -12.68 -14.97 17.21
N VAL A 33 -11.81 -14.90 16.21
CA VAL A 33 -10.91 -16.01 15.84
C VAL A 33 -9.75 -16.02 16.84
N PRO A 34 -9.58 -17.07 17.66
CA PRO A 34 -8.45 -17.13 18.59
C PRO A 34 -7.13 -17.15 17.83
N ILE A 35 -6.30 -16.13 18.06
CA ILE A 35 -4.99 -16.03 17.43
C ILE A 35 -4.00 -16.92 18.21
N PRO A 36 -3.26 -17.81 17.53
CA PRO A 36 -2.26 -18.64 18.18
C PRO A 36 -1.18 -17.79 18.89
N HIS A 37 -0.73 -18.27 20.04
CA HIS A 37 0.37 -17.64 20.76
C HIS A 37 1.68 -17.90 20.00
N VAL A 38 2.39 -16.82 19.63
CA VAL A 38 3.71 -16.90 18.98
C VAL A 38 4.80 -16.82 20.04
N ALA A 39 5.65 -17.84 20.15
CA ALA A 39 6.78 -17.80 21.07
C ALA A 39 7.90 -16.89 20.51
N SER A 40 8.67 -16.24 21.38
CA SER A 40 9.78 -15.39 20.93
C SER A 40 10.84 -16.13 20.09
N ALA A 41 10.96 -17.45 20.28
CA ALA A 41 11.84 -18.31 19.50
C ALA A 41 11.40 -18.47 18.03
N ASP A 42 10.11 -18.27 17.75
CA ASP A 42 9.52 -18.38 16.40
C ASP A 42 9.60 -17.05 15.63
N LEU A 43 9.95 -15.95 16.32
CA LEU A 43 10.14 -14.64 15.68
C LEU A 43 11.41 -14.63 14.83
N PRO A 44 11.40 -13.93 13.67
CA PRO A 44 12.54 -13.90 12.77
C PRO A 44 13.76 -13.31 13.48
N GLN A 45 14.83 -14.10 13.62
CA GLN A 45 16.07 -13.69 14.27
C GLN A 45 17.07 -13.13 13.26
N CYS A 46 17.92 -12.20 13.70
CA CYS A 46 19.01 -11.68 12.88
C CYS A 46 19.94 -12.83 12.41
N PRO A 47 20.13 -13.03 11.10
CA PRO A 47 20.93 -14.15 10.60
C PRO A 47 22.43 -14.00 10.93
N LEU A 48 22.89 -12.80 11.30
CA LEU A 48 24.30 -12.52 11.59
C LEU A 48 24.64 -12.68 13.08
N CYS A 49 23.90 -12.00 13.97
CA CYS A 49 24.20 -12.03 15.40
C CYS A 49 23.40 -13.08 16.18
N LYS A 50 22.25 -13.55 15.67
CA LYS A 50 21.34 -14.52 16.34
C LYS A 50 20.83 -14.10 17.73
N GLU A 51 21.02 -12.83 18.11
CA GLU A 51 20.64 -12.31 19.43
C GLU A 51 19.44 -11.34 19.38
N ASN A 52 19.15 -10.75 18.22
CA ASN A 52 18.10 -9.74 18.05
C ASN A 52 17.01 -10.21 17.09
N ILE A 53 15.77 -9.79 17.36
CA ILE A 53 14.62 -10.01 16.49
C ILE A 53 14.68 -9.02 15.33
N LEU A 54 14.47 -9.51 14.12
CA LEU A 54 14.28 -8.70 12.93
C LEU A 54 12.92 -8.03 12.98
N ARG A 55 12.94 -6.73 12.74
CA ARG A 55 11.75 -5.93 12.54
C ARG A 55 11.44 -5.84 11.04
N PRO A 56 10.16 -5.93 10.63
CA PRO A 56 9.77 -5.66 9.25
C PRO A 56 10.13 -4.23 8.83
N GLY A 57 10.59 -4.07 7.58
CA GLY A 57 10.94 -2.78 6.98
C GLY A 57 9.71 -1.96 6.58
N VAL A 58 8.79 -1.73 7.52
CA VAL A 58 7.56 -0.96 7.33
C VAL A 58 7.47 0.15 8.36
N VAL A 59 6.68 1.18 8.06
CA VAL A 59 6.43 2.30 8.96
C VAL A 59 5.28 1.92 9.89
N TRP A 60 5.50 2.06 11.19
CA TRP A 60 4.47 1.81 12.20
C TRP A 60 3.74 3.11 12.56
N PHE A 61 2.57 2.98 13.18
CA PHE A 61 1.87 4.14 13.73
C PHE A 61 2.75 4.89 14.73
N GLY A 62 2.79 6.21 14.61
CA GLY A 62 3.63 7.10 15.42
C GLY A 62 5.06 7.28 14.89
N GLU A 63 5.45 6.57 13.84
CA GLU A 63 6.74 6.79 13.20
C GLU A 63 6.66 7.75 12.03
N ALA A 64 7.77 8.44 11.79
CA ALA A 64 7.91 9.26 10.61
C ALA A 64 8.06 8.37 9.35
N LEU A 65 7.38 8.77 8.27
CA LEU A 65 7.66 8.20 6.95
C LEU A 65 9.11 8.50 6.53
N PRO A 66 9.72 7.66 5.66
CA PRO A 66 11.02 7.95 5.08
C PRO A 66 11.00 9.30 4.34
N LEU A 67 11.68 10.30 4.90
CA LEU A 67 11.67 11.67 4.37
C LEU A 67 12.05 11.73 2.89
N LYS A 68 13.08 10.97 2.48
CA LYS A 68 13.49 10.89 1.08
C LYS A 68 12.37 10.48 0.13
N THR A 69 11.48 9.59 0.56
CA THR A 69 10.34 9.14 -0.26
C THR A 69 9.28 10.23 -0.34
N VAL A 70 8.93 10.83 0.80
CA VAL A 70 7.94 11.92 0.87
C VAL A 70 8.43 13.12 0.06
N ASP A 71 9.69 13.53 0.23
CA ASP A 71 10.32 14.64 -0.47
C ASP A 71 10.36 14.40 -1.99
N ALA A 72 10.60 13.15 -2.42
CA ALA A 72 10.62 12.81 -3.84
C ALA A 72 9.24 12.94 -4.49
N VAL A 73 8.17 12.50 -3.79
CA VAL A 73 6.79 12.65 -4.28
C VAL A 73 6.42 14.13 -4.31
N GLN A 74 6.67 14.86 -3.22
CA GLN A 74 6.36 16.28 -3.15
C GLN A 74 7.09 17.06 -4.25
N LYS A 75 8.39 16.81 -4.43
CA LYS A 75 9.18 17.44 -5.49
C LYS A 75 8.59 17.17 -6.88
N TRP A 76 8.15 15.94 -7.16
CA TRP A 76 7.55 15.62 -8.46
C TRP A 76 6.26 16.41 -8.70
N ILE A 77 5.41 16.52 -7.67
CA ILE A 77 4.17 17.31 -7.75
C ILE A 77 4.51 18.80 -7.94
N ASP A 78 5.42 19.33 -7.14
CA ASP A 78 5.82 20.75 -7.17
C ASP A 78 6.44 21.15 -8.52
N ASP A 79 7.29 20.28 -9.08
CA ASP A 79 7.95 20.50 -10.37
C ASP A 79 6.99 20.33 -11.57
N ALA A 80 5.83 19.69 -11.39
CA ALA A 80 4.86 19.52 -12.47
C ALA A 80 4.18 20.87 -12.81
N ASP A 81 4.23 21.28 -14.08
CA ASP A 81 3.49 22.45 -14.56
C ASP A 81 1.98 22.23 -14.48
N ARG A 82 1.56 20.98 -14.71
CA ARG A 82 0.15 20.55 -14.72
C ARG A 82 0.06 19.06 -14.41
N ILE A 83 -0.98 18.69 -13.66
CA ILE A 83 -1.40 17.31 -13.47
C ILE A 83 -2.84 17.22 -14.00
N ASP A 84 -3.12 16.28 -14.90
CA ASP A 84 -4.46 16.19 -15.52
C ASP A 84 -5.43 15.34 -14.69
N LEU A 85 -4.90 14.32 -14.01
CA LEU A 85 -5.70 13.32 -13.31
C LEU A 85 -4.91 12.74 -12.13
N ILE A 86 -5.59 12.57 -10.99
CA ILE A 86 -5.14 11.70 -9.91
C ILE A 86 -6.15 10.55 -9.73
N LEU A 87 -5.62 9.32 -9.65
CA LEU A 87 -6.40 8.13 -9.38
C LEU A 87 -6.24 7.74 -7.90
N VAL A 88 -7.35 7.64 -7.18
CA VAL A 88 -7.39 7.23 -5.76
C VAL A 88 -8.06 5.86 -5.70
N ILE A 89 -7.29 4.81 -5.40
CA ILE A 89 -7.76 3.42 -5.55
C ILE A 89 -7.60 2.67 -4.23
N GLY A 90 -8.70 2.09 -3.73
CA GLY A 90 -8.68 1.17 -2.58
C GLY A 90 -8.19 1.81 -1.27
N THR A 91 -8.51 3.07 -1.04
CA THR A 91 -8.15 3.80 0.17
C THR A 91 -9.27 4.76 0.59
N THR A 92 -9.48 4.89 1.89
CA THR A 92 -10.39 5.89 2.47
C THR A 92 -9.86 7.32 2.32
N ALA A 93 -8.60 7.48 1.91
CA ALA A 93 -7.91 8.76 1.76
C ALA A 93 -7.88 9.60 3.06
N GLN A 94 -7.80 8.97 4.22
CA GLN A 94 -7.80 9.66 5.53
C GLN A 94 -6.41 9.80 6.18
N VAL A 95 -5.40 9.07 5.69
CA VAL A 95 -4.08 9.01 6.33
C VAL A 95 -3.09 9.95 5.64
N PHE A 96 -2.63 10.95 6.39
CA PHE A 96 -1.61 11.91 5.93
C PHE A 96 -0.19 11.34 6.03
N PRO A 97 0.72 11.78 5.14
CA PRO A 97 0.59 12.82 4.12
C PRO A 97 -0.08 12.37 2.81
N ALA A 98 -0.22 11.07 2.56
CA ALA A 98 -0.69 10.56 1.26
C ALA A 98 -2.07 11.08 0.85
N ALA A 99 -2.98 11.25 1.81
CA ALA A 99 -4.28 11.88 1.60
C ALA A 99 -4.20 13.31 1.01
N GLY A 100 -3.16 14.07 1.35
CA GLY A 100 -2.96 15.45 0.91
C GLY A 100 -2.61 15.59 -0.58
N TYR A 101 -2.05 14.54 -1.19
CA TYR A 101 -1.65 14.58 -2.61
C TYR A 101 -2.82 14.82 -3.57
N VAL A 102 -4.05 14.56 -3.14
CA VAL A 102 -5.25 14.87 -3.92
C VAL A 102 -5.44 16.37 -4.06
N GLU A 103 -5.26 17.13 -2.97
CA GLU A 103 -5.34 18.59 -3.00
C GLU A 103 -4.14 19.18 -3.75
N ASP A 104 -2.92 18.67 -3.49
CA ASP A 104 -1.72 19.12 -4.19
C ASP A 104 -1.85 18.92 -5.72
N ALA A 105 -2.42 17.79 -6.15
CA ALA A 105 -2.68 17.53 -7.58
C ALA A 105 -3.76 18.45 -8.15
N ARG A 106 -4.82 18.75 -7.39
CA ARG A 106 -5.86 19.71 -7.78
C ARG A 106 -5.31 21.11 -7.97
N ASP A 107 -4.37 21.54 -7.12
CA ASP A 107 -3.67 22.82 -7.28
C ASP A 107 -2.86 22.88 -8.59
N LYS A 108 -2.47 21.72 -9.13
CA LYS A 108 -1.87 21.57 -10.48
C LYS A 108 -2.89 21.34 -11.60
N GLY A 109 -4.19 21.44 -11.31
CA GLY A 109 -5.28 21.34 -12.27
C GLY A 109 -5.87 19.94 -12.48
N ALA A 110 -5.55 18.99 -11.60
CA ALA A 110 -6.01 17.61 -11.74
C ALA A 110 -7.50 17.47 -11.47
N ARG A 111 -8.14 16.58 -12.24
CA ARG A 111 -9.40 15.96 -11.83
C ARG A 111 -9.11 14.75 -10.96
N VAL A 112 -10.11 14.34 -10.17
CA VAL A 112 -10.02 13.20 -9.27
C VAL A 112 -10.91 12.06 -9.77
N ALA A 113 -10.35 10.86 -9.86
CA ALA A 113 -11.13 9.65 -10.05
C ALA A 113 -10.86 8.68 -8.90
N VAL A 114 -11.92 8.34 -8.17
CA VAL A 114 -11.87 7.43 -7.03
C VAL A 114 -12.42 6.07 -7.45
N VAL A 115 -11.73 5.00 -7.09
CA VAL A 115 -12.21 3.61 -7.24
C VAL A 115 -12.17 2.96 -5.87
N ASN A 116 -13.34 2.74 -5.27
CA ASN A 116 -13.43 2.14 -3.94
C ASN A 116 -14.79 1.47 -3.69
N MET A 117 -14.87 0.64 -2.65
CA MET A 117 -16.09 -0.12 -2.32
C MET A 117 -17.17 0.76 -1.67
N ASP A 118 -16.77 1.71 -0.84
CA ASP A 118 -17.68 2.59 -0.09
C ASP A 118 -17.71 3.99 -0.71
N ILE A 119 -18.91 4.47 -1.04
CA ILE A 119 -19.13 5.80 -1.63
C ILE A 119 -18.73 6.94 -0.67
N GLU A 120 -18.69 6.66 0.64
CA GLU A 120 -18.30 7.63 1.67
C GLU A 120 -16.79 7.81 1.80
N ASP A 121 -15.99 6.96 1.15
CA ASP A 121 -14.53 7.07 1.07
C ASP A 121 -14.09 8.16 0.08
N ILE A 122 -14.54 9.38 0.32
CA ILE A 122 -14.21 10.57 -0.47
C ILE A 122 -12.90 11.20 0.03
N PRO A 123 -12.04 11.69 -0.88
CA PRO A 123 -10.82 12.40 -0.49
C PRO A 123 -11.08 13.67 0.31
N PRO A 124 -10.06 14.19 1.03
CA PRO A 124 -10.07 15.54 1.56
C PRO A 124 -10.45 16.56 0.47
N GLY A 125 -11.27 17.53 0.84
CA GLY A 125 -11.86 18.50 -0.11
C GLY A 125 -13.06 17.96 -0.90
N GLY A 126 -13.47 16.69 -0.72
CA GLY A 126 -14.67 16.11 -1.32
C GLY A 126 -14.56 15.88 -2.83
N MET A 127 -15.70 15.68 -3.50
CA MET A 127 -15.80 15.49 -4.96
C MET A 127 -16.23 16.80 -5.65
N LEU A 128 -15.49 17.24 -6.67
CA LEU A 128 -15.79 18.46 -7.42
C LEU A 128 -16.51 18.16 -8.74
N PRO A 129 -17.17 19.16 -9.36
CA PRO A 129 -17.77 18.98 -10.68
C PRO A 129 -16.75 18.49 -11.71
N GLY A 130 -17.01 17.31 -12.29
CA GLY A 130 -16.13 16.69 -13.28
C GLY A 130 -15.18 15.63 -12.71
N ASP A 131 -15.19 15.40 -11.39
CA ASP A 131 -14.58 14.24 -10.76
C ASP A 131 -15.48 12.99 -10.92
N TRP A 132 -14.89 11.82 -10.71
CA TRP A 132 -15.57 10.53 -10.83
C TRP A 132 -15.42 9.68 -9.59
N PHE A 133 -16.48 8.99 -9.22
CA PHE A 133 -16.43 7.91 -8.26
C PHE A 133 -16.93 6.63 -8.93
N PHE A 134 -16.09 5.61 -8.94
CA PHE A 134 -16.42 4.28 -9.44
C PHE A 134 -16.52 3.33 -8.24
N GLN A 135 -17.76 3.02 -7.86
CA GLN A 135 -18.01 2.14 -6.73
C GLN A 135 -17.87 0.67 -7.12
N GLY A 136 -16.96 -0.04 -6.47
CA GLY A 136 -16.75 -1.47 -6.71
C GLY A 136 -15.37 -1.98 -6.32
N ASP A 137 -15.15 -3.26 -6.60
CA ASP A 137 -13.85 -3.91 -6.40
C ASP A 137 -12.84 -3.34 -7.41
N ALA A 138 -11.74 -2.78 -6.90
CA ALA A 138 -10.67 -2.22 -7.73
C ALA A 138 -10.06 -3.24 -8.68
N SER A 139 -10.04 -4.53 -8.32
CA SER A 139 -9.55 -5.62 -9.17
C SER A 139 -10.43 -5.88 -10.40
N VAL A 140 -11.68 -5.41 -10.39
CA VAL A 140 -12.62 -5.51 -11.52
C VAL A 140 -12.71 -4.17 -12.25
N VAL A 141 -12.91 -3.09 -11.51
CA VAL A 141 -13.20 -1.77 -12.08
C VAL A 141 -11.99 -1.13 -12.75
N VAL A 142 -10.80 -1.24 -12.16
CA VAL A 142 -9.60 -0.59 -12.72
C VAL A 142 -9.20 -1.20 -14.07
N PRO A 143 -9.14 -2.55 -14.23
CA PRO A 143 -8.90 -3.16 -15.54
C PRO A 143 -9.96 -2.78 -16.57
N GLU A 144 -11.24 -2.73 -16.20
CA GLU A 144 -12.32 -2.32 -17.12
C GLU A 144 -12.16 -0.86 -17.56
N LEU A 145 -11.89 0.05 -16.63
CA LEU A 145 -11.69 1.49 -16.90
C LEU A 145 -10.52 1.75 -17.84
N LEU A 146 -9.44 0.96 -17.71
CA LEU A 146 -8.21 1.15 -18.47
C LEU A 146 -8.10 0.22 -19.68
N ARG A 147 -9.12 -0.60 -19.96
CA ARG A 147 -9.10 -1.63 -21.00
C ARG A 147 -8.63 -1.12 -22.36
N ASP A 148 -9.12 0.05 -22.78
CA ASP A 148 -8.77 0.65 -24.07
C ASP A 148 -7.30 1.11 -24.15
N VAL A 149 -6.63 1.25 -23.01
CA VAL A 149 -5.22 1.67 -22.89
C VAL A 149 -4.29 0.48 -22.69
N ILE A 150 -4.66 -0.47 -21.83
CA ILE A 150 -3.78 -1.58 -21.41
C ILE A 150 -4.08 -2.91 -22.12
N GLY A 151 -5.22 -3.04 -22.80
CA GLY A 151 -5.69 -4.30 -23.40
C GLY A 151 -6.46 -5.18 -22.42
N ASP A 152 -6.72 -6.43 -22.83
CA ASP A 152 -7.36 -7.44 -21.97
C ASP A 152 -6.32 -7.99 -20.98
N VAL A 153 -6.67 -8.04 -19.69
CA VAL A 153 -5.82 -8.47 -18.55
C VAL A 153 -6.41 -9.70 -17.89
#